data_AF-A0A6B3CUB8-F1
#
_entry.id   AF-A0A6B3CUB8-F1
#
_cell.length_a   1.000
_cell.length_b   1.000
_cell.length_c   1.000
_cell.angle_alpha   90.00
_cell.angle_beta   90.00
_cell.angle_gamma   90.00
#
_symmetry.space_group_name_H-M   'P 1'
#
loop_
_entity.id
_entity.type
_entity.pdbx_description
1 polymer ?
#
loop_
_entity_poly.entity_id
_entity_poly.type
_entity_poly.pdbx_seq_one_letter_code
_entity_poly.pdbx_strand_id
1 'polypeptide(L)' 'NTRPKRAPAPSQGAGHGLLGMRERVAMLDGMLTAHPMPDGGYQVAAFLPSDGPDLPTAPAPASPTTSPTAPSTEDDSP' A
#
# COMPACT_ATOMS: atom_id res chain seq x y z
N ASN A 1 -4.73 -8.24 8.37
CA ASN A 1 -4.64 -6.77 8.36
C ASN A 1 -4.94 -6.31 9.79
N THR A 2 -3.91 -6.04 10.59
CA THR A 2 -4.08 -5.75 12.03
C THR A 2 -4.28 -4.25 12.25
N ARG A 3 -5.07 -3.86 13.26
CA ARG A 3 -5.36 -2.45 13.55
C ARG A 3 -4.07 -1.64 13.80
N PRO A 4 -3.91 -0.45 13.20
CA PRO A 4 -2.75 0.40 13.42
C PRO A 4 -2.77 0.98 14.86
N LYS A 5 -1.62 0.96 15.53
CA LYS A 5 -1.44 1.48 16.90
C LYS A 5 -1.16 2.98 16.96
N ARG A 6 -0.91 3.63 15.81
CA ARG A 6 -0.63 5.06 15.66
C ARG A 6 -1.15 5.56 14.32
N ALA A 7 -1.54 6.83 14.24
CA ALA A 7 -1.87 7.47 12.98
C ALA A 7 -0.65 7.44 12.03
N PRO A 8 -0.81 6.99 10.77
CA PRO A 8 0.28 6.99 9.81
C PRO A 8 0.72 8.42 9.50
N ALA A 9 2.00 8.61 9.21
CA ALA A 9 2.48 9.88 8.68
C ALA A 9 1.75 10.18 7.34
N PRO A 10 1.37 11.44 7.08
CA PRO A 10 0.69 11.79 5.83
C PRO A 10 1.61 11.47 4.64
N SER A 11 1.15 10.59 3.75
CA SER A 11 1.80 10.29 2.48
C SER A 11 1.17 11.12 1.36
N GLN A 12 1.89 11.33 0.24
CA GLN A 12 1.24 11.80 -0.98
C GLN A 12 0.17 10.78 -1.39
N GLY A 13 -1.09 11.20 -1.39
CA GLY A 13 -2.27 10.34 -1.58
C GLY A 13 -3.05 10.00 -0.29
N ALA A 14 -2.55 10.36 0.90
CA ALA A 14 -3.31 10.27 2.14
C ALA A 14 -4.53 11.20 2.06
N GLY A 15 -5.72 10.65 2.30
CA GLY A 15 -6.99 11.40 2.32
C GLY A 15 -8.06 10.88 1.34
N HIS A 16 -7.68 10.16 0.29
CA HIS A 16 -8.67 9.67 -0.69
C HIS A 16 -9.23 8.28 -0.35
N GLY A 17 -8.57 7.52 0.54
CA GLY A 17 -9.10 6.28 1.14
C GLY A 17 -9.82 5.34 0.17
N LEU A 18 -11.04 4.93 0.53
CA LEU A 18 -11.90 4.09 -0.31
C LEU A 18 -12.36 4.79 -1.60
N LEU A 19 -12.60 6.10 -1.57
CA LEU A 19 -13.06 6.85 -2.74
C LEU A 19 -12.02 6.82 -3.86
N GLY A 20 -10.77 7.15 -3.56
CA GLY A 20 -9.67 7.10 -4.52
C GLY A 20 -9.38 5.68 -5.02
N MET A 21 -9.65 4.65 -4.20
CA MET A 21 -9.58 3.27 -4.68
C MET A 21 -10.71 2.96 -5.68
N ARG A 22 -11.94 3.41 -5.42
CA ARG A 22 -13.07 3.24 -6.35
C ARG A 22 -12.82 3.91 -7.68
N GLU A 23 -12.31 5.15 -7.66
CA GLU A 23 -11.95 5.90 -8.86
C GLU A 23 -10.93 5.13 -9.71
N ARG A 24 -9.84 4.66 -9.09
CA ARG A 24 -8.81 3.87 -9.80
C ARG A 24 -9.33 2.55 -10.35
N VAL A 25 -10.20 1.87 -9.62
CA VAL A 25 -10.80 0.60 -10.07
C VAL A 25 -11.75 0.85 -11.24
N ALA A 26 -12.55 1.92 -11.18
CA ALA A 26 -13.45 2.32 -12.27
C ALA A 26 -12.69 2.74 -13.54
N MET A 27 -11.53 3.38 -13.40
CA MET A 27 -10.65 3.70 -14.55
C MET A 27 -10.18 2.46 -15.32
N LEU A 28 -10.18 1.29 -14.69
CA LEU A 28 -9.79 0.01 -15.29
C LEU A 28 -11.01 -0.86 -15.64
N ASP A 29 -12.23 -0.28 -15.69
CA ASP A 29 -13.49 -1.01 -15.87
C ASP A 29 -13.68 -2.16 -14.86
N GLY A 30 -13.09 -2.01 -13.67
CA GLY A 30 -13.17 -2.97 -12.59
C GLY A 30 -14.29 -2.69 -11.60
N MET A 31 -14.37 -3.51 -10.55
CA MET A 31 -15.37 -3.38 -9.48
C MET A 31 -14.72 -3.43 -8.09
N LEU A 32 -15.17 -2.56 -7.17
CA LEU A 32 -14.69 -2.54 -5.78
C LEU A 32 -15.83 -2.65 -4.76
N THR A 33 -15.70 -3.59 -3.84
CA THR A 33 -16.56 -3.77 -2.66
C THR A 33 -15.77 -3.47 -1.39
N ALA A 34 -16.43 -2.85 -0.40
CA ALA A 34 -15.81 -2.51 0.87
C ALA A 34 -16.86 -2.59 1.97
N HIS A 35 -16.58 -3.40 2.99
CA HIS A 35 -17.50 -3.65 4.10
C HIS A 35 -16.75 -3.69 5.44
N PRO A 36 -17.37 -3.19 6.53
CA PRO A 36 -16.85 -3.41 7.87
C PRO A 36 -16.98 -4.88 8.26
N MET A 37 -16.00 -5.41 9.00
CA MET A 37 -16.05 -6.80 9.50
C MET A 37 -16.52 -6.88 10.96
N PRO A 38 -17.09 -8.00 11.42
CA PRO A 38 -17.61 -8.16 12.80
C PRO A 38 -16.54 -8.11 13.90
N ASP A 39 -15.33 -8.58 13.62
CA ASP A 39 -14.14 -8.44 14.48
C ASP A 39 -13.56 -7.01 14.44
N GLY A 40 -14.14 -6.19 13.58
CA GLY A 40 -13.83 -4.81 13.26
C GLY A 40 -12.65 -4.66 12.31
N GLY A 41 -12.43 -3.41 11.87
CA GLY A 41 -11.64 -3.18 10.66
C GLY A 41 -12.52 -3.31 9.41
N TYR A 42 -11.88 -3.46 8.25
CA TYR A 42 -12.54 -3.44 6.95
C TYR A 42 -12.03 -4.55 6.04
N GLN A 43 -12.95 -5.17 5.32
CA GLN A 43 -12.65 -5.96 4.13
C GLN A 43 -12.85 -5.10 2.90
N VAL A 44 -11.88 -5.11 2.00
CA VAL A 44 -11.95 -4.45 0.70
C VAL A 44 -11.55 -5.48 -0.36
N ALA A 45 -12.39 -5.68 -1.36
CA ALA A 45 -12.13 -6.58 -2.47
C ALA A 45 -12.32 -5.85 -3.80
N ALA A 46 -11.41 -6.07 -4.74
CA ALA A 46 -11.44 -5.48 -6.06
C ALA A 46 -11.30 -6.56 -7.15
N PHE A 47 -12.09 -6.43 -8.20
CA PHE A 47 -11.96 -7.17 -9.45
C PHE A 47 -11.41 -6.22 -10.50
N LEU A 48 -10.30 -6.61 -11.15
CA LEU A 48 -9.65 -5.84 -12.20
C LEU A 48 -9.46 -6.74 -13.43
N PRO A 49 -9.87 -6.29 -14.63
CA PRO A 49 -9.50 -6.95 -15.88
C PRO A 49 -7.97 -6.98 -16.07
N SER A 50 -7.44 -8.07 -16.60
CA SER A 50 -6.00 -8.22 -16.88
C SER A 50 -5.77 -8.77 -18.29
N ASP A 51 -5.17 -7.97 -19.18
CA ASP A 51 -4.87 -8.34 -20.58
C ASP A 51 -3.50 -9.04 -20.74
N GLY A 52 -3.11 -9.86 -19.77
CA GLY A 52 -1.82 -10.55 -19.77
C GLY A 52 -1.96 -12.05 -19.53
N PRO A 53 -1.05 -12.89 -20.06
CA PRO A 53 -1.01 -14.29 -19.67
C PRO A 53 -0.83 -14.39 -18.15
N ASP A 54 -1.64 -15.22 -17.51
CA ASP A 54 -1.55 -15.56 -16.08
C ASP A 54 -0.30 -16.44 -15.86
N LEU A 55 0.86 -15.82 -16.01
CA LEU A 55 2.13 -16.45 -15.71
C LEU A 55 2.19 -16.53 -14.18
N PRO A 56 2.32 -17.72 -13.57
CA PRO A 56 2.43 -17.83 -12.13
C PRO A 56 3.66 -17.03 -11.69
N THR A 57 3.43 -15.86 -11.09
CA THR A 57 4.48 -15.07 -10.46
C THR A 57 4.96 -15.89 -9.28
N ALA A 58 6.06 -16.63 -9.46
CA ALA A 58 6.78 -17.23 -8.35
C ALA A 58 7.02 -16.14 -7.29
N PRO A 59 6.80 -16.41 -5.99
CA PRO A 59 6.96 -15.40 -4.97
C PRO A 59 8.38 -14.84 -5.05
N ALA A 60 8.51 -13.58 -5.48
CA ALA A 60 9.79 -12.90 -5.55
C ALA A 60 10.43 -12.97 -4.15
N PRO A 61 11.71 -13.38 -4.02
CA PRO A 61 12.38 -13.31 -2.73
C PRO A 61 12.38 -11.85 -2.29
N ALA A 62 11.80 -11.60 -1.11
CA ALA A 62 11.71 -10.27 -0.51
C ALA A 62 13.04 -9.53 -0.66
N SER A 63 13.05 -8.39 -1.35
CA SER A 63 14.25 -7.57 -1.50
C SER A 63 14.79 -7.22 -0.10
N PRO A 64 16.06 -7.51 0.21
CA PRO A 64 16.65 -7.09 1.48
C PRO A 64 16.67 -5.55 1.53
N THR A 65 16.13 -5.00 2.61
CA THR A 65 16.23 -3.59 2.97
C THR A 65 17.70 -3.15 2.97
N THR A 66 18.10 -2.32 2.02
CA THR A 66 19.28 -1.46 2.13
C THR A 66 18.83 -0.01 2.13
N SER A 67 18.66 0.55 3.33
CA SER A 67 18.77 2.00 3.52
C SER A 67 20.22 2.28 3.91
N PRO A 68 21.04 2.91 3.03
CA PRO A 68 22.25 3.56 3.48
C PRO A 68 21.84 4.92 4.07
N THR A 69 21.83 5.04 5.40
CA THR A 69 21.83 6.36 6.05
C THR A 69 23.17 6.53 6.72
N ALA A 70 24.05 7.27 6.04
CA ALA A 70 25.27 7.79 6.61
C ALA A 70 24.93 8.66 7.85
N PRO A 71 25.69 8.57 8.96
CA PRO A 71 25.74 9.68 9.89
C PRO A 71 26.69 10.74 9.32
N SER A 72 26.12 11.86 8.90
CA SER A 72 26.85 13.13 8.91
C SER A 72 27.21 13.42 10.37
N THR A 73 28.50 13.43 10.69
CA THR A 73 29.04 14.14 11.84
C THR A 73 30.14 15.05 11.31
N GLU A 74 29.74 16.26 10.94
CA GLU A 74 30.57 17.45 11.13
C GLU A 74 30.62 17.70 12.64
N ASP A 75 31.80 17.64 13.27
CA ASP A 75 32.09 18.44 14.47
C ASP A 75 33.61 18.56 14.72
N ASP A 76 34.04 19.80 14.55
CA ASP A 76 35.06 20.56 15.29
C ASP A 76 36.57 20.23 15.27
N SER A 77 37.31 21.34 15.23
CA SER A 77 38.73 21.54 14.96
C SER A 77 39.66 21.08 16.09
N PRO A 78 40.98 21.03 15.82
CA PRO A 78 41.88 21.84 16.65
C PRO A 78 42.57 22.97 15.88
#